data_AF-A0A212EI18-F1
#
_entry.id   AF-A0A212EI18-F1
#
_cell.length_a   1.000
_cell.length_b   1.000
_cell.length_c   1.000
_cell.angle_alpha   90.00
_cell.angle_beta   90.00
_cell.angle_gamma   90.00
#
_symmetry.space_group_name_H-M   'P 1'
#
loop_
_entity.id
_entity.type
_entity.pdbx_description
1 polymer ?
#
loop_
_entity_poly.entity_id
_entity_poly.type
_entity_poly.pdbx_seq_one_letter_code
_entity_poly.pdbx_strand_id
1 'polypeptide(L)'
;MAIEDVLSIEHLLKEVVSTVSCGGNALINVGPTKEGTIAAIFQERLLALGDWLSLNGEAIYGSSPWHSQNDTRNGDVWYTCVKSTFNARHPSSRPRRADMITAIYAVVLKWPENNLLVISDIVQDLHSGTYEVTMIGSEGHLKWNIDSGLVYIRLPDKATVKSNYAWTLKFKPK
;
A
#
# COMPACT_ATOMS: atom_id res chain seq x y z
N MET A 1 -13.42 -15.57 -23.46
CA MET A 1 -12.99 -14.67 -22.39
C MET A 1 -12.36 -13.49 -23.07
N ALA A 2 -13.05 -12.36 -23.06
CA ALA A 2 -12.52 -11.11 -23.57
C ALA A 2 -11.59 -10.49 -22.50
N ILE A 3 -10.74 -9.56 -22.91
CA ILE A 3 -9.83 -8.87 -21.98
C ILE A 3 -10.63 -8.08 -20.94
N GLU A 4 -11.80 -7.52 -21.32
CA GLU A 4 -12.69 -6.83 -20.40
C GLU A 4 -13.27 -7.71 -19.28
N ASP A 5 -13.28 -9.04 -19.44
CA ASP A 5 -13.78 -9.98 -18.43
C ASP A 5 -12.75 -10.25 -17.31
N VAL A 6 -11.52 -9.73 -17.46
CA VAL A 6 -10.40 -10.00 -16.54
C VAL A 6 -9.91 -8.69 -15.93
N LEU A 7 -9.79 -8.66 -14.60
CA LEU A 7 -9.24 -7.50 -13.91
C LEU A 7 -7.83 -7.18 -14.43
N SER A 8 -7.57 -5.88 -14.65
CA SER A 8 -6.20 -5.42 -14.87
C SER A 8 -5.38 -5.58 -13.59
N ILE A 9 -4.05 -5.52 -13.70
CA ILE A 9 -3.17 -5.62 -12.53
C ILE A 9 -3.40 -4.46 -11.55
N GLU A 10 -3.67 -3.26 -12.05
CA GLU A 10 -3.98 -2.08 -11.23
C GLU A 10 -5.28 -2.28 -10.43
N HIS A 11 -6.32 -2.83 -11.07
CA HIS A 11 -7.57 -3.16 -10.37
C HIS A 11 -7.37 -4.28 -9.35
N LEU A 12 -6.62 -5.33 -9.70
CA LEU A 12 -6.30 -6.41 -8.77
C LEU A 12 -5.54 -5.91 -7.54
N LEU A 13 -4.54 -5.05 -7.74
CA LEU A 13 -3.79 -4.41 -6.65
C LEU A 13 -4.70 -3.52 -5.80
N LYS A 14 -5.60 -2.74 -6.41
CA LYS A 14 -6.58 -1.94 -5.69
C LYS A 14 -7.47 -2.80 -4.79
N GLU A 15 -7.99 -3.93 -5.28
CA GLU A 15 -8.80 -4.86 -4.49
C GLU A 15 -8.01 -5.43 -3.30
N VAL A 16 -6.78 -5.91 -3.54
CA VAL A 16 -5.93 -6.47 -2.47
C VAL A 16 -5.60 -5.41 -1.42
N VAL A 17 -5.11 -4.26 -1.85
CA VAL A 17 -4.63 -3.18 -0.96
C VAL A 17 -5.78 -2.61 -0.15
N SER A 18 -6.93 -2.31 -0.79
CA SER A 18 -8.10 -1.79 -0.08
C SER A 18 -8.67 -2.80 0.91
N THR A 19 -8.74 -4.08 0.52
CA THR A 19 -9.21 -5.17 1.41
C THR A 19 -8.33 -5.29 2.65
N VAL A 20 -7.00 -5.31 2.49
CA VAL A 20 -6.06 -5.43 3.62
C VAL A 20 -6.08 -4.18 4.50
N SER A 21 -6.14 -2.99 3.90
CA SER A 21 -6.29 -1.72 4.62
C SER A 21 -7.58 -1.68 5.44
N CYS A 22 -8.62 -2.36 4.97
CA CYS A 22 -9.89 -2.53 5.67
C CYS A 22 -9.92 -3.69 6.68
N GLY A 23 -8.86 -4.49 6.78
CA GLY A 23 -8.73 -5.58 7.76
C GLY A 23 -9.27 -6.92 7.27
N GLY A 24 -9.52 -7.04 5.98
CA GLY A 24 -9.92 -8.27 5.32
C GLY A 24 -8.73 -9.02 4.70
N ASN A 25 -9.01 -10.20 4.18
CA ASN A 25 -8.09 -11.00 3.38
C ASN A 25 -8.63 -11.09 1.95
N ALA A 26 -7.74 -10.99 0.96
CA ALA A 26 -8.08 -11.21 -0.44
C ALA A 26 -7.87 -12.69 -0.81
N LEU A 27 -8.92 -13.34 -1.31
CA LEU A 27 -8.86 -14.68 -1.90
C LEU A 27 -9.07 -14.56 -3.41
N ILE A 28 -8.02 -14.82 -4.19
CA ILE A 28 -8.04 -14.67 -5.64
C ILE A 28 -8.37 -16.02 -6.26
N ASN A 29 -9.46 -16.08 -7.02
CA ASN A 29 -9.86 -17.27 -7.75
C ASN A 29 -9.31 -17.26 -9.18
N VAL A 30 -8.97 -18.44 -9.70
CA VAL A 30 -8.68 -18.66 -11.12
C VAL A 30 -9.39 -19.92 -11.59
N GLY A 31 -9.95 -19.89 -12.79
CA GLY A 31 -10.58 -21.05 -13.41
C GLY A 31 -9.64 -21.67 -14.45
N PRO A 32 -9.09 -22.88 -14.20
CA PRO A 32 -8.34 -23.60 -15.23
C PRO A 32 -9.23 -23.96 -16.43
N THR A 33 -8.60 -24.21 -17.58
CA THR A 33 -9.28 -24.74 -18.77
C THR A 33 -9.75 -26.18 -18.53
N LYS A 34 -10.54 -26.74 -19.45
CA LYS A 34 -10.99 -28.14 -19.37
C LYS A 34 -9.82 -29.14 -19.37
N GLU A 35 -8.67 -28.74 -19.90
CA GLU A 35 -7.41 -29.49 -19.91
C GLU A 35 -6.60 -29.33 -18.60
N GLY A 36 -7.10 -28.56 -17.63
CA GLY A 36 -6.44 -28.33 -16.34
C GLY A 36 -5.33 -27.27 -16.37
N THR A 37 -5.24 -26.46 -17.43
CA THR A 37 -4.20 -25.42 -17.56
C THR A 37 -4.72 -24.05 -17.14
N ILE A 38 -3.87 -23.20 -16.54
CA ILE A 38 -4.23 -21.82 -16.23
C ILE A 38 -4.04 -20.98 -17.50
N ALA A 39 -5.05 -20.20 -17.90
CA ALA A 39 -4.94 -19.33 -19.07
C ALA A 39 -3.80 -18.31 -18.90
N ALA A 40 -3.07 -18.01 -19.98
CA ALA A 40 -1.88 -17.15 -19.96
C ALA A 40 -2.16 -15.77 -19.33
N ILE A 41 -3.34 -15.20 -19.57
CA ILE A 41 -3.74 -13.91 -18.99
C ILE A 41 -3.81 -13.96 -17.45
N PHE A 42 -4.29 -15.07 -16.87
CA PHE A 42 -4.30 -15.23 -15.42
C PHE A 42 -2.89 -15.43 -14.87
N GLN A 43 -2.04 -16.18 -15.58
CA GLN A 43 -0.64 -16.34 -15.19
C GLN A 43 0.06 -14.97 -15.15
N GLU A 44 -0.12 -14.15 -16.17
CA GLU A 44 0.46 -12.79 -16.25
C GLU A 44 0.03 -11.93 -15.05
N ARG A 45 -1.27 -11.93 -14.70
CA ARG A 45 -1.79 -11.16 -13.55
C ARG A 45 -1.25 -11.67 -12.22
N LEU A 46 -1.19 -12.99 -12.04
CA LEU A 46 -0.68 -13.61 -10.81
C LEU A 46 0.82 -13.37 -10.63
N LEU A 47 1.61 -13.46 -11.71
CA LEU A 47 3.04 -13.17 -11.69
C LEU A 47 3.29 -11.70 -11.37
N ALA A 48 2.60 -10.78 -12.05
CA ALA A 48 2.72 -9.34 -11.79
C ALA A 48 2.34 -8.97 -10.34
N LEU A 49 1.29 -9.59 -9.80
CA LEU A 49 0.93 -9.44 -8.39
C LEU A 49 2.02 -9.99 -7.46
N GLY A 50 2.55 -11.18 -7.76
CA GLY A 50 3.62 -11.81 -7.00
C GLY A 50 4.91 -10.98 -6.97
N ASP A 51 5.29 -10.39 -8.09
CA ASP A 51 6.45 -9.50 -8.20
C ASP A 51 6.25 -8.25 -7.33
N TRP A 52 5.04 -7.66 -7.38
CA TRP A 52 4.72 -6.51 -6.56
C TRP A 52 4.72 -6.83 -5.07
N LEU A 53 4.14 -7.96 -4.66
CA LEU A 53 4.12 -8.44 -3.28
C LEU A 53 5.51 -8.83 -2.77
N SER A 54 6.38 -9.34 -3.63
CA SER A 54 7.77 -9.65 -3.26
C SER A 54 8.54 -8.38 -2.86
N LEU A 55 8.23 -7.25 -3.49
CA LEU A 55 8.83 -5.95 -3.17
C LEU A 55 8.12 -5.26 -1.99
N ASN A 56 6.79 -5.17 -2.04
CA ASN A 56 5.97 -4.34 -1.14
C ASN A 56 5.32 -5.15 0.00
N GLY A 57 5.65 -6.43 0.14
CA GLY A 57 4.99 -7.36 1.04
C GLY A 57 5.01 -6.94 2.51
N GLU A 58 6.00 -6.14 2.95
CA GLU A 58 6.03 -5.62 4.33
C GLU A 58 4.88 -4.67 4.68
N ALA A 59 4.22 -4.08 3.67
CA ALA A 59 3.03 -3.25 3.86
C ALA A 59 1.72 -4.07 3.83
N ILE A 60 1.80 -5.36 3.49
CA ILE A 60 0.64 -6.25 3.33
C ILE A 60 0.68 -7.34 4.40
N TYR A 61 1.71 -8.19 4.39
CA TYR A 61 1.82 -9.34 5.28
C TYR A 61 2.15 -8.90 6.70
N GLY A 62 1.40 -9.44 7.68
CA GLY A 62 1.58 -9.10 9.09
C GLY A 62 1.19 -7.66 9.45
N SER A 63 0.60 -6.92 8.50
CA SER A 63 0.08 -5.58 8.74
C SER A 63 -1.30 -5.61 9.40
N SER A 64 -1.73 -4.46 9.90
CA SER A 64 -3.07 -4.21 10.41
C SER A 64 -3.64 -2.94 9.77
N PRO A 65 -4.98 -2.81 9.71
CA PRO A 65 -5.63 -1.56 9.36
C PRO A 65 -5.12 -0.42 10.21
N TRP A 66 -4.75 0.68 9.57
CA TRP A 66 -4.45 1.91 10.28
C TRP A 66 -5.73 2.67 10.66
N HIS A 67 -5.62 3.76 11.41
CA HIS A 67 -6.79 4.52 11.89
C HIS A 67 -7.66 5.04 10.75
N SER A 68 -7.01 5.66 9.76
CA SER A 68 -7.58 6.03 8.47
C SER A 68 -7.15 4.99 7.44
N GLN A 69 -8.09 4.44 6.67
CA GLN A 69 -7.82 3.31 5.76
C GLN A 69 -7.56 3.79 4.34
N ASN A 70 -8.35 4.76 3.87
CA ASN A 70 -8.18 5.44 2.60
C ASN A 70 -8.02 6.94 2.87
N ASP A 71 -7.10 7.59 2.19
CA ASP A 71 -6.82 9.00 2.44
C ASP A 71 -7.99 9.88 1.97
N THR A 72 -8.43 10.77 2.87
CA THR A 72 -9.56 11.68 2.60
C THR A 72 -9.28 12.64 1.44
N ARG A 73 -8.02 13.10 1.28
CA ARG A 73 -7.64 14.02 0.21
C ARG A 73 -7.35 13.28 -1.11
N ASN A 74 -6.75 12.10 -1.03
CA ASN A 74 -6.33 11.33 -2.19
C ASN A 74 -6.86 9.89 -2.13
N GLY A 75 -8.01 9.65 -2.77
CA GLY A 75 -8.67 8.34 -2.78
C GLY A 75 -7.87 7.20 -3.42
N ASP A 76 -6.76 7.49 -4.10
CA ASP A 76 -5.82 6.49 -4.62
C ASP A 76 -4.74 6.08 -3.60
N VAL A 77 -4.80 6.59 -2.36
CA VAL A 77 -3.86 6.26 -1.28
C VAL A 77 -4.55 5.47 -0.19
N TRP A 78 -3.97 4.32 0.15
CA TRP A 78 -4.47 3.40 1.17
C TRP A 78 -3.42 3.12 2.22
N TYR A 79 -3.85 2.94 3.46
CA TYR A 79 -2.95 2.83 4.59
C TYR A 79 -3.05 1.49 5.32
N THR A 80 -1.88 1.00 5.72
CA THR A 80 -1.72 -0.08 6.68
C THR A 80 -0.69 0.33 7.72
N CYS A 81 -0.60 -0.42 8.82
CA CYS A 81 0.42 -0.20 9.83
C CYS A 81 0.92 -1.51 10.41
N VAL A 82 2.09 -1.47 11.05
CA VAL A 82 2.64 -2.59 11.81
C VAL A 82 2.75 -2.18 13.26
N LYS A 83 2.30 -3.08 14.14
CA LYS A 83 2.35 -2.93 15.60
C LYS A 83 3.54 -3.74 16.14
N SER A 84 4.15 -3.28 17.24
CA SER A 84 5.24 -4.00 17.90
C SER A 84 4.80 -5.36 18.44
N THR A 85 3.55 -5.47 18.87
CA THR A 85 2.96 -6.72 19.35
C THR A 85 1.84 -7.19 18.41
N PHE A 86 1.99 -8.44 17.93
CA PHE A 86 0.96 -9.09 17.13
C PHE A 86 -0.11 -9.70 18.03
N ASN A 87 -1.37 -9.29 17.86
CA ASN A 87 -2.49 -9.86 18.58
C ASN A 87 -3.15 -10.98 17.75
N ALA A 88 -2.73 -12.22 17.98
CA ALA A 88 -3.26 -13.38 17.25
C ALA A 88 -4.78 -13.60 17.42
N ARG A 89 -5.38 -13.10 18.51
CA ARG A 89 -6.84 -13.19 18.72
C ARG A 89 -7.62 -12.15 17.90
N HIS A 90 -6.99 -11.03 17.58
CA HIS A 90 -7.58 -9.93 16.81
C HIS A 90 -6.56 -9.36 15.81
N PRO A 91 -6.15 -10.15 14.79
CA PRO A 91 -5.04 -9.79 13.91
C PRO A 91 -5.33 -8.54 13.07
N SER A 92 -6.59 -8.31 12.70
CA SER A 92 -7.05 -7.15 11.93
C SER A 92 -7.59 -6.00 12.77
N SER A 93 -7.41 -6.04 14.11
CA SER A 93 -7.80 -4.91 14.95
C SER A 93 -6.97 -3.66 14.64
N ARG A 94 -7.65 -2.53 14.47
CA ARG A 94 -7.01 -1.21 14.42
C ARG A 94 -6.18 -0.98 15.68
N PRO A 95 -5.05 -0.25 15.61
CA PRO A 95 -4.27 0.12 16.78
C PRO A 95 -5.14 0.75 17.86
N ARG A 96 -4.94 0.34 19.09
CA ARG A 96 -5.50 0.98 20.29
C ARG A 96 -4.43 1.92 20.85
N ARG A 97 -4.85 2.81 21.75
CA ARG A 97 -3.93 3.78 22.41
C ARG A 97 -2.72 3.13 23.11
N ALA A 98 -2.84 1.88 23.55
CA ALA A 98 -1.76 1.15 24.21
C ALA A 98 -0.83 0.40 23.23
N ASP A 99 -1.23 0.27 21.96
CA ASP A 99 -0.43 -0.42 20.95
C ASP A 99 0.64 0.55 20.40
N MET A 100 1.88 0.08 20.28
CA MET A 100 2.97 0.85 19.69
C MET A 100 3.08 0.53 18.20
N ILE A 101 2.96 1.55 17.35
CA ILE A 101 3.13 1.45 15.90
C ILE A 101 4.62 1.56 15.57
N THR A 102 5.16 0.62 14.80
CA THR A 102 6.57 0.59 14.38
C THR A 102 6.78 1.07 12.95
N ALA A 103 5.72 1.03 12.13
CA ALA A 103 5.70 1.61 10.80
C ALA A 103 4.25 1.88 10.36
N ILE A 104 4.05 2.96 9.62
CA ILE A 104 2.83 3.23 8.83
C ILE A 104 3.22 3.12 7.36
N TYR A 105 2.39 2.49 6.55
CA TYR A 105 2.59 2.39 5.11
C TYR A 105 1.47 3.11 4.38
N ALA A 106 1.83 3.85 3.33
CA ALA A 106 0.88 4.43 2.39
C ALA A 106 1.13 3.83 1.01
N VAL A 107 0.17 3.05 0.53
CA VAL A 107 0.18 2.47 -0.81
C VAL A 107 -0.53 3.41 -1.77
N VAL A 108 0.22 3.95 -2.72
CA VAL A 108 -0.21 4.88 -3.75
C VAL A 108 -0.54 4.09 -5.01
N LEU A 109 -1.81 4.04 -5.40
CA LEU A 109 -2.29 3.29 -6.56
C LEU A 109 -2.15 4.06 -7.87
N LYS A 110 -1.97 5.38 -7.80
CA LYS A 110 -1.77 6.25 -8.96
C LYS A 110 -0.62 7.22 -8.71
N TRP A 111 0.38 7.19 -9.57
CA TRP A 111 1.52 8.09 -9.45
C TRP A 111 1.06 9.56 -9.55
N PRO A 112 1.46 10.43 -8.62
CA PRO A 112 1.01 11.81 -8.61
C PRO A 112 1.66 12.62 -9.74
N GLU A 113 0.97 13.68 -10.18
CA GLU A 113 1.54 14.64 -11.10
C GLU A 113 2.74 15.35 -10.47
N ASN A 114 3.74 15.67 -11.30
CA ASN A 114 4.96 16.38 -10.89
C ASN A 114 5.74 15.74 -9.73
N ASN A 115 5.56 14.44 -9.51
CA ASN A 115 6.18 13.68 -8.41
C ASN A 115 5.88 14.27 -7.02
N LEU A 116 4.74 14.95 -6.85
CA LEU A 116 4.34 15.55 -5.58
C LEU A 116 3.09 14.86 -5.03
N LEU A 117 3.28 13.98 -4.06
CA LEU A 117 2.18 13.34 -3.34
C LEU A 117 1.60 14.31 -2.31
N VAL A 118 0.28 14.46 -2.30
CA VAL A 118 -0.46 15.28 -1.33
C VAL A 118 -1.49 14.41 -0.63
N ILE A 119 -1.42 14.32 0.70
CA ILE A 119 -2.26 13.47 1.55
C ILE A 119 -2.63 14.22 2.83
N SER A 120 -3.74 13.84 3.48
CA SER A 120 -4.25 14.55 4.67
C SER A 120 -4.18 13.74 5.95
N ASP A 121 -4.35 12.42 5.87
CA ASP A 121 -4.79 11.69 7.06
C ASP A 121 -3.63 11.36 8.01
N ILE A 122 -2.40 11.31 7.50
CA ILE A 122 -1.17 11.09 8.29
C ILE A 122 -0.61 12.35 8.97
N VAL A 123 -1.25 13.51 8.78
CA VAL A 123 -0.78 14.79 9.35
C VAL A 123 -0.61 14.74 10.86
N GLN A 124 -1.56 14.12 11.58
CA GLN A 124 -1.53 14.09 13.05
C GLN A 124 -0.31 13.32 13.59
N ASP A 125 0.02 12.20 12.96
CA ASP A 125 1.18 11.39 13.31
C ASP A 125 2.48 12.15 13.03
N LEU A 126 2.59 12.77 11.85
CA LEU A 126 3.79 13.54 11.48
C LEU A 126 3.97 14.83 12.30
N HIS A 127 2.89 15.41 12.83
CA HIS A 127 2.98 16.53 13.78
C HIS A 127 3.43 16.08 15.18
N SER A 128 3.03 14.89 15.62
CA SER A 128 3.24 14.42 16.99
C SER A 128 4.55 13.67 17.20
N GLY A 129 5.23 13.26 16.12
CA GLY A 129 6.46 12.48 16.20
C GLY A 129 7.48 12.84 15.12
N THR A 130 8.68 12.27 15.27
CA THR A 130 9.72 12.35 14.23
C THR A 130 9.67 11.10 13.38
N TYR A 131 9.52 11.25 12.07
CA TYR A 131 9.42 10.14 11.13
C TYR A 131 10.52 10.21 10.08
N GLU A 132 11.06 9.05 9.77
CA GLU A 132 11.80 8.80 8.54
C GLU A 132 10.83 8.32 7.47
N VAL A 133 10.86 8.96 6.31
CA VAL A 133 9.97 8.63 5.20
C VAL A 133 10.80 8.11 4.04
N THR A 134 10.49 6.91 3.57
CA THR A 134 11.19 6.23 2.47
C THR A 134 10.18 5.64 1.49
N MET A 135 10.58 5.40 0.24
CA MET A 135 9.79 4.61 -0.71
C MET A 135 10.40 3.23 -0.87
N ILE A 136 9.59 2.18 -0.74
CA ILE A 136 10.05 0.81 -0.94
C ILE A 136 10.48 0.62 -2.41
N GLY A 137 11.67 0.05 -2.62
CA GLY A 137 12.23 -0.13 -3.96
C GLY A 137 12.84 1.12 -4.58
N SER A 138 13.07 2.17 -3.77
CA SER A 138 13.87 3.35 -4.12
C SER A 138 14.94 3.58 -3.06
N GLU A 139 16.05 4.21 -3.45
CA GLU A 139 17.08 4.63 -2.51
C GLU A 139 16.77 6.02 -1.94
N GLY A 140 17.21 6.26 -0.70
CA GLY A 140 17.14 7.56 -0.04
C GLY A 140 15.85 7.87 0.73
N HIS A 141 15.89 8.96 1.50
CA HIS A 141 14.75 9.48 2.24
C HIS A 141 13.98 10.51 1.41
N LEU A 142 12.66 10.50 1.56
CA LEU A 142 11.77 11.45 0.90
C LEU A 142 11.72 12.75 1.69
N LYS A 143 11.76 13.87 0.97
CA LYS A 143 11.52 15.20 1.56
C LYS A 143 10.03 15.43 1.66
N TRP A 144 9.60 15.88 2.84
CA TRP A 144 8.20 16.19 3.10
C TRP A 144 8.07 17.45 3.95
N ASN A 145 6.92 18.11 3.85
CA ASN A 145 6.53 19.22 4.69
C ASN A 145 5.02 19.18 4.95
N ILE A 146 4.61 19.80 6.05
CA ILE A 146 3.20 19.98 6.37
C ILE A 146 2.85 21.45 6.14
N ASP A 147 1.78 21.70 5.40
CA ASP A 147 1.23 23.04 5.20
C ASP A 147 -0.28 22.95 5.11
N SER A 148 -0.98 23.88 5.76
CA SER A 148 -2.43 24.04 5.68
C SER A 148 -3.23 22.74 5.93
N GLY A 149 -2.75 21.88 6.84
CA GLY A 149 -3.40 20.61 7.17
C GLY A 149 -3.20 19.50 6.15
N LEU A 150 -2.20 19.61 5.26
CA LEU A 150 -1.83 18.61 4.27
C LEU A 150 -0.34 18.27 4.37
N VAL A 151 0.01 17.02 4.07
CA VAL A 151 1.40 16.58 3.90
C VAL A 151 1.73 16.61 2.42
N TYR A 152 2.83 17.28 2.08
CA TYR A 152 3.41 17.33 0.76
C TYR A 152 4.67 16.47 0.77
N ILE A 153 4.75 15.44 -0.07
CA ILE A 153 5.88 14.52 -0.13
C ILE A 153 6.41 14.50 -1.56
N ARG A 154 7.69 14.85 -1.73
CA ARG A 154 8.36 14.77 -3.04
C ARG A 154 8.83 13.34 -3.28
N LEU A 155 8.25 12.70 -4.28
CA LEU A 155 8.64 11.38 -4.76
C LEU A 155 9.89 11.50 -5.67
N PRO A 156 10.70 10.43 -5.78
CA PRO A 156 11.79 10.37 -6.75
C PRO A 156 11.26 10.41 -8.19
N ASP A 157 12.16 10.39 -9.17
CA ASP A 157 11.74 10.21 -10.57
C ASP A 157 11.08 8.84 -10.74
N LYS A 158 9.90 8.80 -11.36
CA LYS A 158 9.18 7.55 -11.65
C LYS A 158 10.02 6.54 -12.44
N ALA A 159 10.92 7.01 -13.30
CA ALA A 159 11.81 6.12 -14.07
C ALA A 159 12.83 5.39 -13.19
N THR A 160 13.06 5.85 -11.96
CA THR A 160 14.09 5.29 -11.05
C THR A 160 13.53 4.30 -10.03
N VAL A 161 12.21 4.17 -9.93
CA VAL A 161 11.57 3.28 -8.95
C VAL A 161 11.31 1.90 -9.54
N LYS A 162 11.48 0.85 -8.74
CA LYS A 162 11.34 -0.54 -9.21
C LYS A 162 9.89 -0.97 -9.48
N SER A 163 8.92 -0.35 -8.82
CA SER A 163 7.51 -0.73 -8.93
C SER A 163 6.83 0.00 -10.09
N ASN A 164 5.94 -0.68 -10.82
CA ASN A 164 5.30 -0.15 -12.02
C ASN A 164 3.83 0.25 -11.82
N TYR A 165 3.11 -0.42 -10.92
CA TYR A 165 1.65 -0.35 -10.84
C TYR A 165 1.12 0.32 -9.57
N ALA A 166 1.82 0.16 -8.45
CA ALA A 166 1.51 0.82 -7.18
C ALA A 166 2.79 1.01 -6.36
N TRP A 167 2.86 2.07 -5.55
CA TRP A 167 4.09 2.46 -4.86
C TRP A 167 3.85 2.61 -3.36
N THR A 168 4.77 2.10 -2.56
CA THR A 168 4.59 2.08 -1.10
C THR A 168 5.56 3.04 -0.44
N LEU A 169 5.02 4.02 0.27
CA LEU A 169 5.77 4.84 1.21
C LEU A 169 5.75 4.19 2.58
N LYS A 170 6.88 4.25 3.27
CA LYS A 170 7.07 3.78 4.64
C LYS A 170 7.39 4.98 5.53
N PHE A 171 6.59 5.16 6.56
CA PHE A 171 6.77 6.15 7.62
C PHE A 171 7.21 5.40 8.87
N LYS A 172 8.48 5.55 9.22
CA LYS A 172 9.08 4.88 10.39
C LYS A 172 9.32 5.90 11.50
N PRO A 173 8.70 5.76 12.68
CA PRO A 173 9.03 6.58 13.84
C PRO A 173 10.51 6.44 14.19
N LYS A 174 11.15 7.56 14.57
CA LYS A 174 12.52 7.58 15.13
C LYS A 174 12.53 7.33 16.62
#